data_AF-A0A7K2WSJ3-F1
#
_entry.id   AF-A0A7K2WSJ3-F1
#
_cell.length_a   1.000
_cell.length_b   1.000
_cell.length_c   1.000
_cell.angle_alpha   90.00
_cell.angle_beta   90.00
_cell.angle_gamma   90.00
#
_symmetry.space_group_name_H-M   'P 1'
#
loop_
_entity.id
_entity.type
_entity.pdbx_description
1 polymer ?
#
loop_
_entity_poly.entity_id
_entity_poly.type
_entity_poly.pdbx_seq_one_letter_code
_entity_poly.pdbx_strand_id
1 'polypeptide(L)'
;AVLLQAGAGPLLAAVAAVAVPAVLTRGLHLDGLADTADGLGSGKPAEDALRIMKRSDIGPFGVITLLLVLLGQVAAVSELYGEGPAHGAVALAVSGVAARLVLTVACRTGVPPARPDGLGA
;
A
#
# COMPACT_ATOMS: atom_id res chain seq x y z
N ALA A 1 -3.67 -2.28 -18.63
CA ALA A 1 -3.52 -2.77 -20.02
C ALA A 1 -4.85 -3.12 -20.68
N VAL A 2 -5.66 -4.04 -20.14
CA VAL A 2 -6.97 -4.42 -20.75
C VAL A 2 -7.90 -3.21 -20.95
N LEU A 3 -8.03 -2.34 -19.95
CA LEU A 3 -8.85 -1.13 -20.06
C LEU A 3 -8.34 -0.17 -21.16
N LEU A 4 -7.02 -0.04 -21.32
CA LEU A 4 -6.45 0.76 -22.42
C LEU A 4 -6.78 0.16 -23.78
N GLN A 5 -6.71 -1.17 -23.91
CA GLN A 5 -7.10 -1.87 -25.14
C GLN A 5 -8.60 -1.75 -25.43
N ALA A 6 -9.42 -1.60 -24.38
CA ALA A 6 -10.85 -1.33 -24.48
C ALA A 6 -11.18 0.17 -24.74
N GLY A 7 -10.17 1.02 -24.97
CA GLY A 7 -10.35 2.44 -25.29
C GLY A 7 -10.46 3.39 -24.08
N ALA A 8 -10.22 2.92 -22.86
CA ALA A 8 -10.16 3.79 -21.69
C ALA A 8 -8.89 4.66 -21.68
N GLY A 9 -8.98 5.85 -21.08
CA GLY A 9 -7.83 6.72 -20.88
C GLY A 9 -6.83 6.20 -19.82
N PRO A 10 -5.56 6.66 -19.85
CA PRO A 10 -4.51 6.24 -18.92
C PRO A 10 -4.88 6.37 -17.44
N LEU A 11 -5.53 7.47 -17.07
CA LEU A 11 -5.93 7.73 -15.69
C LEU A 11 -6.91 6.67 -15.17
N LEU A 12 -7.95 6.34 -15.95
CA LEU A 12 -8.93 5.33 -15.55
C LEU A 12 -8.29 3.94 -15.44
N ALA A 13 -7.39 3.61 -16.37
CA ALA A 13 -6.64 2.36 -16.33
C ALA A 13 -5.71 2.29 -15.11
N ALA A 14 -5.10 3.41 -14.70
CA ALA A 14 -4.24 3.51 -13.53
C ALA A 14 -5.02 3.36 -12.22
N VAL A 15 -6.16 4.04 -12.08
CA VAL A 15 -7.05 3.89 -10.91
C VAL A 15 -7.47 2.42 -10.76
N ALA A 16 -7.91 1.78 -11.84
CA ALA A 16 -8.28 0.37 -11.80
C ALA A 16 -7.09 -0.53 -11.43
N ALA A 17 -5.90 -0.27 -12.00
CA ALA A 17 -4.71 -1.04 -11.70
C ALA A 17 -4.28 -0.95 -10.22
N VAL A 18 -4.37 0.24 -9.61
CA VAL A 18 -4.08 0.45 -8.19
C VAL A 18 -5.17 -0.14 -7.29
N ALA A 19 -6.43 -0.13 -7.73
CA ALA A 19 -7.54 -0.71 -6.98
C ALA A 19 -7.50 -2.26 -6.90
N VAL A 20 -6.98 -2.92 -7.93
CA VAL A 20 -6.89 -4.41 -7.97
C VAL A 20 -6.20 -5.00 -6.73
N PRO A 21 -4.97 -4.63 -6.34
CA PRO A 21 -4.34 -5.19 -5.14
C PRO A 21 -5.09 -4.84 -3.86
N ALA A 22 -5.70 -3.65 -3.77
CA ALA A 22 -6.52 -3.28 -2.62
C ALA A 22 -7.73 -4.22 -2.48
N VAL A 23 -8.45 -4.49 -3.57
CA VAL A 23 -9.59 -5.42 -3.56
C VAL A 23 -9.15 -6.86 -3.30
N LEU A 24 -8.09 -7.34 -3.96
CA LEU A 24 -7.57 -8.70 -3.79
C LEU A 24 -7.12 -8.98 -2.36
N THR A 25 -6.64 -7.95 -1.65
CA THR A 25 -6.23 -8.05 -0.26
C THR A 25 -7.34 -7.66 0.71
N ARG A 26 -8.55 -7.37 0.22
CA ARG A 26 -9.70 -6.87 0.99
C ARG A 26 -9.35 -5.63 1.83
N GLY A 27 -8.43 -4.80 1.34
CA GLY A 27 -7.95 -3.61 2.02
C GLY A 27 -6.85 -3.84 3.04
N LEU A 28 -6.44 -5.08 3.34
CA LEU A 28 -5.50 -5.40 4.43
C LEU A 28 -4.19 -4.60 4.39
N HIS A 29 -3.63 -4.35 3.20
CA HIS A 29 -2.38 -3.58 3.08
C HIS A 29 -2.60 -2.08 3.29
N LEU A 30 -3.77 -1.56 2.88
CA LEU A 30 -4.11 -0.15 3.07
C LEU A 30 -4.47 0.11 4.54
N ASP A 31 -5.18 -0.83 5.17
CA ASP A 31 -5.48 -0.82 6.60
C ASP A 31 -4.19 -0.80 7.43
N GLY A 32 -3.29 -1.77 7.20
CA GLY A 32 -2.00 -1.81 7.89
C GLY A 32 -1.12 -0.58 7.64
N LEU A 33 -1.20 0.03 6.46
CA LEU A 33 -0.50 1.29 6.17
C LEU A 33 -1.09 2.46 6.96
N ALA A 34 -2.43 2.56 7.03
CA ALA A 34 -3.12 3.59 7.80
C ALA A 34 -2.84 3.45 9.30
N ASP A 35 -2.98 2.24 9.83
CA ASP A 35 -2.68 1.91 11.23
C ASP A 35 -1.24 2.27 11.58
N THR A 36 -0.29 1.88 10.72
CA THR A 36 1.12 2.19 10.92
C THR A 36 1.36 3.69 10.95
N ALA A 37 0.73 4.43 10.03
CA ALA A 37 0.85 5.89 9.99
C ALA A 37 0.22 6.57 11.22
N ASP A 38 -0.94 6.12 11.69
CA ASP A 38 -1.59 6.67 12.88
C ASP A 38 -0.84 6.32 14.17
N GLY A 39 -0.36 5.08 14.30
CA GLY A 39 0.44 4.66 15.44
C GLY A 39 1.77 5.42 15.53
N LEU A 40 2.54 5.48 14.43
CA LEU A 40 3.81 6.20 14.40
C LEU A 40 3.64 7.73 14.45
N GLY A 41 2.64 8.27 13.75
CA GLY A 41 2.33 9.69 13.71
C GLY A 41 1.80 10.23 15.05
N SER A 42 1.30 9.37 15.93
CA SER A 42 0.81 9.77 17.25
C SER A 42 1.90 10.32 18.19
N GLY A 43 3.18 10.01 17.93
CA GLY A 43 4.31 10.40 18.78
C GLY A 43 4.27 9.81 20.20
N LYS A 44 3.44 8.80 20.44
CA LYS A 44 3.27 8.16 21.75
C LYS A 44 4.31 7.07 21.99
N PRO A 45 4.52 6.66 23.26
CA PRO A 45 5.32 5.47 23.57
C PRO A 45 4.80 4.23 22.84
N ALA A 46 5.69 3.24 22.63
CA ALA A 46 5.41 2.08 21.78
C ALA A 46 4.12 1.33 22.16
N GLU A 47 3.85 1.13 23.45
CA GLU A 47 2.62 0.46 23.92
C GLU A 47 1.35 1.19 23.50
N ASP A 48 1.37 2.52 23.56
CA ASP A 48 0.24 3.36 23.19
C ASP A 48 0.07 3.45 21.67
N ALA A 49 1.17 3.52 20.92
CA ALA A 49 1.16 3.47 19.46
C ALA A 49 0.57 2.14 18.95
N LEU A 50 0.99 1.01 19.54
CA LEU A 50 0.43 -0.31 19.23
C LEU A 50 -1.04 -0.43 19.62
N ARG A 51 -1.47 0.26 20.69
CA ARG A 51 -2.89 0.33 21.05
C ARG A 51 -3.70 1.15 20.05
N ILE A 52 -3.13 2.19 19.45
CA ILE A 52 -3.76 2.97 18.37
C ILE A 52 -3.93 2.09 17.13
N MET A 53 -2.87 1.38 16.70
CA MET A 53 -2.88 0.45 15.56
C MET A 53 -3.88 -0.72 15.70
N LYS A 54 -4.44 -0.96 16.89
CA LYS A 54 -5.44 -2.02 17.12
C LYS A 54 -6.87 -1.50 17.08
N ARG A 55 -7.07 -0.19 17.05
CA ARG A 55 -8.41 0.37 16.97
C ARG A 55 -8.93 0.24 15.55
N SER A 56 -10.25 0.19 15.41
CA SER A 56 -10.89 0.08 14.10
C SER A 56 -11.15 1.44 13.45
N ASP A 57 -10.87 2.55 14.15
CA ASP A 57 -11.00 3.90 13.62
C ASP A 57 -9.73 4.33 12.88
N ILE A 58 -9.91 5.03 11.76
CA ILE A 58 -8.81 5.66 11.04
C ILE A 58 -8.54 7.06 11.60
N GLY A 59 -7.29 7.36 11.87
CA GLY A 59 -6.85 8.67 12.31
C GLY A 59 -6.42 9.60 11.16
N PRO A 60 -6.10 10.87 11.48
CA PRO A 60 -5.71 11.86 10.47
C PRO A 60 -4.44 11.49 9.70
N PHE A 61 -3.46 10.85 10.36
CA PHE A 61 -2.21 10.47 9.69
C PHE A 61 -2.42 9.31 8.74
N GLY A 62 -3.27 8.35 9.09
CA GLY A 62 -3.71 7.28 8.22
C GLY A 62 -4.39 7.82 6.98
N VAL A 63 -5.37 8.72 7.13
CA VAL A 63 -6.06 9.36 5.98
C VAL A 63 -5.08 10.10 5.07
N ILE A 64 -4.24 10.97 5.61
CA ILE A 64 -3.27 11.75 4.82
C ILE A 64 -2.30 10.82 4.08
N THR A 65 -1.82 9.78 4.76
CA THR A 65 -0.88 8.81 4.17
C THR A 65 -1.54 8.04 3.03
N LEU A 66 -2.76 7.53 3.22
CA LEU A 66 -3.49 6.84 2.16
C LEU A 66 -3.75 7.73 0.96
N LEU A 67 -4.14 8.99 1.18
CA LEU A 67 -4.34 9.95 0.10
C LEU A 67 -3.05 10.17 -0.69
N LEU A 68 -1.94 10.51 -0.03
CA LEU A 68 -0.67 10.76 -0.70
C LEU A 68 -0.15 9.54 -1.45
N VAL A 69 -0.24 8.36 -0.84
CA VAL A 69 0.23 7.10 -1.44
C VAL A 69 -0.62 6.70 -2.63
N LEU A 70 -1.95 6.67 -2.50
CA LEU A 70 -2.83 6.26 -3.58
C LEU A 70 -2.81 7.26 -4.75
N LEU A 71 -2.81 8.56 -4.46
CA LEU A 71 -2.68 9.58 -5.50
C LEU A 71 -1.33 9.49 -6.21
N GLY A 72 -0.24 9.31 -5.46
CA GLY A 72 1.09 9.12 -6.04
C GLY A 72 1.19 7.87 -6.92
N GLN A 73 0.63 6.74 -6.46
CA GLN A 73 0.58 5.50 -7.24
C GLN A 73 -0.23 5.67 -8.53
N VAL A 74 -1.41 6.28 -8.45
CA VAL A 74 -2.26 6.52 -9.63
C VAL A 74 -1.57 7.47 -10.60
N ALA A 75 -0.97 8.56 -10.12
CA ALA A 75 -0.24 9.51 -10.96
C ALA A 75 0.93 8.82 -11.69
N ALA A 76 1.78 8.11 -10.95
CA ALA A 76 2.93 7.41 -11.52
C ALA A 76 2.51 6.35 -12.57
N VAL A 77 1.49 5.54 -12.27
CA VAL A 77 1.01 4.51 -13.21
C VAL A 77 0.32 5.14 -14.43
N SER A 78 -0.38 6.26 -14.25
CA SER A 78 -1.03 6.98 -15.35
C SER A 78 0.00 7.55 -16.34
N GLU A 79 1.06 8.19 -15.84
CA GLU A 79 2.17 8.69 -16.67
C GLU A 79 2.83 7.54 -17.45
N LEU A 80 3.14 6.44 -16.77
CA LEU A 80 3.75 5.26 -17.41
C LEU A 80 2.84 4.60 -18.45
N TYR A 81 1.52 4.59 -18.23
CA TYR A 81 0.58 4.15 -19.27
C TYR A 81 0.49 5.12 -20.44
N GLY A 82 0.73 6.42 -20.23
CA GLY A 82 0.85 7.43 -21.29
C GLY A 82 2.07 7.20 -22.18
N GLU A 83 3.20 6.77 -21.61
CA GLU A 83 4.40 6.37 -22.37
C GLU A 83 4.24 5.04 -23.12
N GLY A 84 3.32 4.19 -22.66
CA GLY A 84 2.86 3.02 -23.38
C GLY A 84 2.35 1.90 -22.46
N PRO A 85 1.45 1.02 -22.93
CA PRO A 85 0.86 -0.02 -22.09
C PRO A 85 1.87 -0.95 -21.42
N ALA A 86 3.01 -1.19 -22.08
CA ALA A 86 4.08 -2.05 -21.58
C ALA A 86 4.80 -1.43 -20.37
N HIS A 87 5.08 -0.13 -20.38
CA HIS A 87 5.77 0.57 -19.28
C HIS A 87 4.95 0.47 -17.99
N GLY A 88 3.66 0.81 -18.05
CA GLY A 88 2.79 0.67 -16.88
C GLY A 88 2.62 -0.79 -16.43
N ALA A 89 2.58 -1.76 -17.36
CA ALA A 89 2.51 -3.18 -17.00
C ALA A 89 3.79 -3.67 -16.29
N VAL A 90 4.97 -3.30 -16.78
CA VAL A 90 6.25 -3.63 -16.16
C VAL A 90 6.37 -2.99 -14.78
N ALA A 91 5.99 -1.72 -14.63
CA ALA A 91 6.04 -1.04 -13.34
C ALA A 91 5.14 -1.70 -12.29
N LEU A 92 3.92 -2.10 -12.67
CA LEU A 92 3.01 -2.85 -11.79
C LEU A 92 3.59 -4.23 -11.42
N ALA A 93 4.21 -4.92 -12.37
CA ALA A 93 4.85 -6.21 -12.10
C ALA A 93 6.03 -6.06 -11.12
N VAL A 94 6.91 -5.08 -11.36
CA VAL A 94 8.05 -4.77 -10.47
C VAL A 94 7.56 -4.38 -9.08
N SER A 95 6.54 -3.52 -8.99
CA SER A 95 5.92 -3.14 -7.72
C SER A 95 5.36 -4.34 -6.97
N GLY A 96 4.63 -5.23 -7.65
CA GLY A 96 4.09 -6.46 -7.05
C GLY A 96 5.17 -7.41 -6.55
N VAL A 97 6.27 -7.57 -7.29
CA VAL A 97 7.43 -8.38 -6.86
C VAL A 97 8.10 -7.75 -5.64
N ALA A 98 8.39 -6.44 -5.70
CA ALA A 98 8.99 -5.71 -4.58
C ALA A 98 8.15 -5.81 -3.30
N ALA A 99 6.83 -5.64 -3.42
CA ALA A 99 5.87 -5.76 -2.31
C ALA A 99 5.86 -7.15 -1.66
N ARG A 100 6.15 -8.21 -2.42
CA ARG A 100 6.26 -9.58 -1.85
C ARG A 100 7.62 -9.84 -1.20
N LEU A 101 8.68 -9.26 -1.75
CA LEU A 101 10.03 -9.47 -1.24
C LEU A 101 10.30 -8.69 0.04
N VAL A 102 9.66 -7.54 0.26
CA VAL A 102 9.89 -6.73 1.47
C VAL A 102 9.56 -7.49 2.75
N LEU A 103 8.54 -8.36 2.74
CA LEU A 103 8.19 -9.18 3.91
C LEU A 103 9.34 -10.12 4.30
N THR A 104 10.05 -10.69 3.33
CA THR A 104 11.20 -11.57 3.60
C THR A 104 12.35 -10.81 4.27
N VAL A 105 12.47 -9.51 4.00
CA VAL A 105 13.44 -8.63 4.67
C VAL A 105 12.96 -8.29 6.08
N ALA A 106 11.67 -8.00 6.25
CA ALA A 106 11.07 -7.69 7.55
C ALA A 106 11.09 -8.88 8.53
N CYS A 107 11.04 -10.11 8.03
CA CYS A 107 11.09 -11.33 8.85
C CYS A 107 12.51 -11.91 9.03
N ARG A 108 13.58 -11.12 8.78
CA ARG A 108 14.96 -11.59 8.99
C ARG A 108 15.30 -11.72 10.46
N THR A 109 16.18 -12.67 10.78
CA THR A 109 16.82 -12.80 12.09
C THR A 109 17.45 -11.46 12.49
N GLY A 110 16.98 -10.87 13.60
CA GLY A 110 17.43 -9.56 14.09
C GLY A 110 16.38 -8.45 14.04
N VAL A 111 15.25 -8.66 13.36
CA VAL A 111 14.08 -7.77 13.45
C VAL A 111 13.11 -8.36 14.48
N PRO A 112 13.03 -7.83 15.70
CA PRO A 112 12.12 -8.36 16.71
C PRO A 112 10.67 -8.11 16.30
N PRO A 113 9.75 -9.03 16.60
CA PRO A 113 8.34 -8.81 16.36
C PRO A 113 7.85 -7.65 17.22
N ALA A 114 6.93 -6.85 16.67
CA ALA A 114 6.38 -5.70 17.39
C ALA A 114 5.57 -6.10 18.65
N ARG A 115 5.11 -7.35 18.69
CA ARG A 115 4.37 -7.96 19.80
C ARG A 115 4.58 -9.48 19.81
N PRO A 116 4.40 -10.17 20.95
CA PRO A 116 4.64 -11.61 21.06
C PRO A 116 3.56 -12.49 20.41
N ASP A 117 2.51 -11.90 19.82
CA ASP A 117 1.33 -12.60 19.29
C ASP A 117 0.88 -12.12 17.89
N GLY A 118 0.11 -12.96 17.19
CA GLY A 118 -0.45 -12.65 15.87
C GLY A 118 0.49 -12.97 14.71
N LEU A 119 0.16 -12.46 13.52
CA LEU A 119 0.76 -12.91 12.24
C LEU A 119 2.26 -12.63 12.09
N GLY A 120 2.81 -11.70 12.86
CA GLY A 120 4.23 -11.31 12.80
C GLY A 120 5.07 -11.80 13.97
N ALA A 121 4.50 -12.61 14.86
CA ALA A 121 5.17 -13.19 16.02
C ALA A 121 5.84 -14.53 15.71
#